data_AF-A0A0G4MRX4-F1
#
_entry.id   AF-A0A0G4MRX4-F1
#
_cell.length_a   1.000
_cell.length_b   1.000
_cell.length_c   1.000
_cell.angle_alpha   90.00
_cell.angle_beta   90.00
_cell.angle_gamma   90.00
#
_symmetry.space_group_name_H-M   'P 1'
#
loop_
_entity.id
_entity.type
_entity.pdbx_description
1 polymer ?
#
loop_
_entity_poly.entity_id
_entity_poly.type
_entity_poly.pdbx_seq_one_letter_code
_entity_poly.pdbx_strand_id
1 'polypeptide(L)'
;MAPTSNKSFIYKKAPQGFPVPGQDLVIEDRPIDLENAPLHGGVLVEVLYASFDPYMRGRMRDPKIKSYSPPFDLDQPIVSASVVKVLRSDTPEFAVGDEL
;
A
#
# COMPACT_ATOMS: atom_id res chain seq x y z
N MET A 1 -21.89 -6.06 4.59
CA MET A 1 -21.42 -7.47 4.54
C MET A 1 -20.28 -7.64 5.53
N ALA A 2 -19.82 -8.86 5.80
CA ALA A 2 -18.61 -9.02 6.62
C ALA A 2 -17.41 -8.38 5.87
N PRO A 3 -16.53 -7.66 6.57
CA PRO A 3 -15.36 -7.07 5.93
C PRO A 3 -14.48 -8.17 5.32
N THR A 4 -13.98 -7.91 4.12
CA THR A 4 -13.14 -8.85 3.37
C THR A 4 -11.71 -8.79 3.91
N SER A 5 -11.10 -9.95 4.16
CA SER A 5 -9.68 -10.04 4.55
C SER A 5 -8.81 -9.33 3.49
N ASN A 6 -7.87 -8.51 3.94
CA ASN A 6 -6.98 -7.74 3.08
C ASN A 6 -5.58 -7.74 3.68
N LYS A 7 -4.77 -8.69 3.22
CA LYS A 7 -3.39 -8.87 3.69
C LYS A 7 -2.54 -7.71 3.19
N SER A 8 -1.96 -6.98 4.14
CA SER A 8 -1.19 -5.77 3.90
C SER A 8 0.25 -5.96 4.34
N PHE A 9 1.20 -5.46 3.55
CA PHE A 9 2.63 -5.47 3.88
C PHE A 9 3.01 -4.18 4.61
N ILE A 10 3.18 -4.26 5.92
CA ILE A 10 3.23 -3.13 6.84
C ILE A 10 4.67 -2.76 7.17
N TYR A 11 4.97 -1.47 7.09
CA TYR A 11 6.23 -0.89 7.56
C TYR A 11 6.15 -0.60 9.06
N LYS A 12 6.84 -1.39 9.88
CA LYS A 12 6.79 -1.32 11.34
C LYS A 12 7.93 -0.53 11.95
N LYS A 13 9.10 -0.56 11.31
CA LYS A 13 10.31 0.01 11.88
C LYS A 13 11.34 0.30 10.79
N ALA A 14 12.07 1.40 10.96
CA ALA A 14 13.22 1.69 10.13
C ALA A 14 14.34 0.64 10.37
N PRO A 15 14.77 -0.09 9.34
CA PRO A 15 15.78 -1.13 9.47
C PRO A 15 17.17 -0.55 9.63
N GLN A 16 18.00 -1.20 10.44
CA GLN A 16 19.43 -0.97 10.51
C GLN A 16 20.13 -1.93 9.55
N GLY A 17 20.62 -1.42 8.41
CA GLY A 17 21.11 -2.27 7.31
C GLY A 17 19.96 -2.84 6.47
N PHE A 18 19.90 -4.16 6.32
CA PHE A 18 18.85 -4.85 5.56
C PHE A 18 17.54 -4.96 6.38
N PRO A 19 16.36 -4.90 5.73
CA PRO A 19 15.09 -5.14 6.40
C PRO A 19 15.00 -6.56 6.97
N VAL A 20 14.49 -6.67 8.19
CA VAL A 20 14.23 -7.95 8.87
C VAL A 20 12.75 -8.31 8.74
N PRO A 21 12.40 -9.43 8.05
CA PRO A 21 11.02 -9.92 7.98
C PRO A 21 10.45 -10.23 9.36
N GLY A 22 9.20 -9.87 9.60
CA GLY A 22 8.52 -10.06 10.88
C GLY A 22 8.84 -9.01 11.95
N GLN A 23 9.80 -8.11 11.69
CA GLN A 23 10.16 -7.01 12.60
C GLN A 23 9.99 -5.65 11.92
N ASP A 24 10.75 -5.40 10.86
CA ASP A 24 10.75 -4.11 10.18
C ASP A 24 9.61 -4.05 9.17
N LEU A 25 9.28 -5.21 8.60
CA LEU A 25 8.23 -5.44 7.63
C LEU A 25 7.39 -6.65 8.04
N VAL A 26 6.07 -6.47 8.17
CA VAL A 26 5.16 -7.48 8.72
C VAL A 26 3.94 -7.62 7.81
N ILE A 27 3.42 -8.84 7.65
CA ILE A 27 2.13 -9.07 6.99
C ILE A 27 1.04 -9.05 8.05
N GLU A 28 0.07 -8.15 7.89
CA GLU A 28 -1.10 -8.04 8.76
C GLU A 28 -2.38 -8.18 7.93
N ASP A 29 -3.45 -8.70 8.53
CA ASP A 29 -4.78 -8.60 7.93
C ASP A 29 -5.43 -7.28 8.35
N ARG A 30 -5.79 -6.44 7.38
CA ARG A 30 -6.47 -5.16 7.58
C ARG A 30 -7.78 -5.14 6.79
N PRO A 31 -8.85 -5.78 7.32
CA PRO A 31 -10.06 -6.02 6.57
C PRO A 31 -10.71 -4.74 6.03
N ILE A 32 -11.31 -4.85 4.86
CA ILE A 32 -11.97 -3.74 4.16
C ILE A 32 -13.39 -4.13 3.76
N ASP A 33 -14.35 -3.21 3.91
CA ASP A 33 -15.69 -3.37 3.34
C ASP A 33 -15.67 -2.89 1.89
N LEU A 34 -15.63 -3.83 0.94
CA LEU A 34 -15.56 -3.52 -0.49
C LEU A 34 -16.78 -2.71 -0.98
N GLU A 35 -17.94 -2.84 -0.33
CA GLU A 35 -19.18 -2.14 -0.74
C GLU A 35 -19.34 -0.77 -0.11
N ASN A 36 -18.68 -0.51 1.03
CA ASN A 36 -18.87 0.74 1.77
C ASN A 36 -17.57 1.53 2.01
N ALA A 37 -16.42 1.04 1.54
CA ALA A 37 -15.17 1.80 1.61
C ALA A 37 -15.34 3.18 0.95
N PRO A 38 -15.01 4.28 1.65
CA PRO A 38 -15.13 5.61 1.08
C PRO A 38 -14.04 5.81 0.03
N LEU A 39 -14.42 6.20 -1.20
CA LEU A 39 -13.47 6.37 -2.30
C LEU A 39 -12.98 7.82 -2.44
N HIS A 40 -13.69 8.79 -1.86
CA HIS A 40 -13.33 10.22 -1.88
C HIS A 40 -13.07 10.76 -3.29
N GLY A 41 -13.86 10.32 -4.28
CA GLY A 41 -13.68 10.68 -5.69
C GLY A 41 -12.60 9.87 -6.44
N GLY A 42 -12.03 8.85 -5.79
CA GLY A 42 -11.06 7.93 -6.38
C GLY A 42 -11.65 6.57 -6.76
N VAL A 43 -10.80 5.54 -6.73
CA VAL A 43 -11.12 4.16 -7.08
C VAL A 43 -10.75 3.20 -5.96
N LEU A 44 -11.51 2.12 -5.81
CA LEU A 44 -11.11 0.94 -5.06
C LEU A 44 -10.57 -0.09 -6.04
N VAL A 45 -9.41 -0.66 -5.73
CA VAL A 45 -8.71 -1.58 -6.63
C VAL A 45 -8.26 -2.86 -5.95
N GLU A 46 -8.14 -3.92 -6.73
CA GLU A 46 -7.43 -5.14 -6.39
C GLU A 46 -6.00 -5.04 -6.91
N VAL A 47 -5.00 -5.25 -6.05
CA VAL A 47 -3.60 -5.27 -6.47
C VAL A 47 -3.28 -6.64 -7.07
N LEU A 48 -2.93 -6.67 -8.35
CA LEU A 48 -2.57 -7.90 -9.07
C LEU A 48 -1.07 -8.19 -8.96
N TYR A 49 -0.26 -7.13 -9.14
CA TYR A 49 1.20 -7.19 -9.09
C TYR A 49 1.74 -5.96 -8.38
N ALA A 50 2.80 -6.12 -7.58
CA ALA A 50 3.48 -5.04 -6.88
C ALA A 50 4.98 -5.08 -7.17
N SER A 51 5.57 -3.92 -7.47
CA SER A 51 7.01 -3.78 -7.70
C SER A 51 7.76 -3.51 -6.39
N PHE A 52 8.86 -4.23 -6.18
CA PHE A 52 9.75 -4.03 -5.04
C PHE A 52 11.13 -3.56 -5.53
N ASP A 53 11.27 -2.24 -5.66
CA ASP A 53 12.44 -1.62 -6.25
C ASP A 53 13.48 -1.17 -5.21
N PRO A 54 14.78 -1.11 -5.58
CA PRO A 54 15.84 -0.69 -4.66
C PRO A 54 15.63 0.67 -3.99
N TYR A 55 14.96 1.63 -4.65
CA TYR A 55 14.70 2.96 -4.08
C TYR A 55 13.85 2.90 -2.81
N MET A 56 13.02 1.86 -2.65
CA MET A 56 12.14 1.70 -1.49
C MET A 56 12.94 1.59 -0.20
N ARG A 57 14.15 1.01 -0.24
CA ARG A 57 15.05 1.00 0.92
C ARG A 57 15.39 2.41 1.41
N GLY A 58 15.57 3.35 0.49
CA GLY A 58 15.82 4.77 0.81
C GLY A 58 14.62 5.46 1.46
N ARG A 59 13.42 4.90 1.36
CA ARG A 59 12.21 5.39 2.05
C ARG A 59 12.02 4.77 3.44
N MET A 60 12.74 3.70 3.75
CA MET A 60 12.76 3.08 5.08
C MET A 60 13.80 3.75 5.99
N ARG A 61 13.49 4.96 6.45
CA ARG A 61 14.42 5.84 7.19
C ARG A 61 13.67 6.74 8.18
N ASP A 62 14.42 7.39 9.07
CA ASP A 62 13.87 8.44 9.95
C ASP A 62 13.31 9.61 9.10
N PRO A 63 12.09 10.10 9.38
CA PRO A 63 11.51 11.25 8.68
C PRO A 63 12.32 12.54 8.72
N LYS A 64 13.19 12.73 9.72
CA LYS A 64 14.08 13.89 9.86
C LYS A 64 15.18 13.92 8.81
N ILE A 65 15.54 12.76 8.25
CA ILE A 65 16.53 12.68 7.16
C ILE A 65 15.89 13.30 5.91
N LYS A 66 16.59 14.13 5.15
CA LYS A 66 16.03 14.69 3.91
C LYS A 66 16.34 13.77 2.72
N SER A 67 15.37 13.61 1.83
CA SER A 67 15.53 12.91 0.55
C SER A 67 14.51 13.46 -0.46
N TYR A 68 14.68 13.14 -1.74
CA TYR A 68 13.77 13.54 -2.81
C TYR A 68 12.41 12.83 -2.72
N SER A 69 12.33 11.71 -2.01
CA SER A 69 11.08 11.02 -1.70
C SER A 69 10.77 11.03 -0.20
N PRO A 70 9.49 11.15 0.18
CA PRO A 70 9.07 11.01 1.57
C PRO A 70 9.35 9.58 2.07
N PRO A 71 9.66 9.43 3.37
CA PRO A 71 9.76 8.11 3.99
C PRO A 71 8.42 7.37 3.93
N PHE A 72 8.44 6.08 4.22
CA PHE A 72 7.20 5.37 4.54
C PHE A 72 6.70 5.76 5.94
N ASP A 73 5.38 5.79 6.09
CA ASP A 73 4.74 6.03 7.37
C ASP A 73 4.78 4.77 8.23
N LEU A 74 5.16 4.93 9.51
CA LEU A 74 5.15 3.83 10.46
C LEU A 74 3.73 3.31 10.65
N ASP A 75 3.62 1.99 10.80
CA ASP A 75 2.36 1.26 10.94
C ASP A 75 1.40 1.41 9.76
N GLN A 76 1.88 1.83 8.59
CA GLN A 76 1.10 1.87 7.35
C GLN A 76 1.55 0.81 6.35
N PRO A 77 0.68 0.41 5.40
CA PRO A 77 1.07 -0.41 4.27
C PRO A 77 2.15 0.29 3.44
N ILE A 78 3.09 -0.50 2.92
CA ILE A 78 4.08 0.00 1.97
C ILE A 78 3.39 0.36 0.66
N VAL A 79 3.64 1.59 0.20
CA VAL A 79 3.20 2.07 -1.11
C VAL A 79 4.25 1.71 -2.15
N SER A 80 3.83 1.03 -3.21
CA SER A 80 4.66 0.64 -4.34
C SER A 80 3.92 0.88 -5.66
N ALA A 81 4.69 0.98 -6.75
CA ALA A 81 4.09 0.90 -8.09
C ALA A 81 3.49 -0.49 -8.27
N SER A 82 2.25 -0.53 -8.74
CA SER A 82 1.46 -1.76 -8.82
C SER A 82 0.63 -1.77 -10.08
N VAL A 83 0.38 -2.97 -10.62
CA VAL A 83 -0.66 -3.19 -11.62
C VAL A 83 -1.91 -3.61 -10.87
N VAL A 84 -3.02 -2.92 -11.13
CA VAL A 84 -4.24 -3.04 -10.33
C VAL A 84 -5.47 -3.19 -11.21
N LYS A 85 -6.51 -3.82 -10.67
CA LYS A 85 -7.82 -3.92 -11.31
C LYS A 85 -8.85 -3.10 -10.56
N VAL A 86 -9.63 -2.27 -11.24
CA VAL A 86 -10.68 -1.44 -10.62
C VAL A 86 -11.85 -2.31 -10.18
N LEU A 87 -12.19 -2.26 -8.89
CA LEU A 87 -13.35 -2.92 -8.29
C LEU A 87 -14.55 -1.98 -8.15
N ARG A 88 -14.30 -0.72 -7.79
CA ARG A 88 -15.29 0.37 -7.73
C ARG A 88 -14.66 1.70 -8.09
N SER A 89 -15.45 2.63 -8.62
CA SER A 89 -15.00 3.95 -9.03
C SER A 89 -16.02 5.02 -8.68
N ASP A 90 -15.56 6.13 -8.11
CA ASP A 90 -16.32 7.37 -7.91
C ASP A 90 -15.87 8.48 -8.90
N THR A 91 -15.10 8.13 -9.94
CA THR A 91 -14.62 9.04 -10.98
C THR A 91 -15.02 8.56 -12.38
N PRO A 92 -15.34 9.46 -13.33
CA PRO A 92 -15.61 9.08 -14.72
C PRO A 92 -14.38 8.62 -15.50
N GLU A 93 -13.16 8.79 -14.97
CA GLU A 93 -11.91 8.49 -15.67
C GLU A 93 -11.61 6.98 -15.76
N PHE A 94 -12.12 6.19 -14.82
CA PHE A 94 -11.84 4.76 -14.72
C PHE A 94 -13.12 3.96 -14.49
N ALA A 95 -13.31 2.91 -15.28
CA ALA A 95 -14.45 2.01 -15.18
C ALA A 95 -14.11 0.78 -14.33
N VAL A 96 -15.13 0.16 -13.75
CA VAL A 96 -14.99 -1.13 -13.05
C VAL A 96 -14.51 -2.18 -14.05
N GLY A 97 -13.45 -2.90 -13.68
CA GLY A 97 -12.81 -3.91 -14.51
C GLY A 97 -11.57 -3.44 -15.27
N ASP A 98 -11.30 -2.13 -15.33
CA ASP A 98 -10.09 -1.60 -15.96
C ASP A 98 -8.83 -2.07 -15.23
N GLU A 99 -7.75 -2.30 -16.00
CA GLU A 99 -6.42 -2.61 -15.51
C GLU A 99 -5.53 -1.37 -15.66
N LEU A 100 -4.93 -0.91 -14.55
CA LEU A 100 -4.12 0.31 -14.44
C LEU A 100 -2.67 0.00 -14.08
#